data_AF-A0A843CA55-F1
#
_entry.id   AF-A0A843CA55-F1
#
_cell.length_a   1.000
_cell.length_b   1.000
_cell.length_c   1.000
_cell.angle_alpha   90.00
_cell.angle_beta   90.00
_cell.angle_gamma   90.00
#
_symmetry.space_group_name_H-M   'P 1'
#
loop_
_entity.id
_entity.type
_entity.pdbx_description
1 polymer ?
#
loop_
_entity_poly.entity_id
_entity_poly.type
_entity_poly.pdbx_seq_one_letter_code
_entity_poly.pdbx_strand_id
1 'polypeptide(L)'
;MYEGATEDYVIKRILEALKIYMPKSGLTLHNAEGADNLLNNFDSFFELAKHEAIDGFVIIDQDKKFIGDELVRKGSVKEDMVIVWDNDFELENFGIEKMVDVVNNVLKSKSAKTILISEIKSKMDQNNIMLMNAISDEVRKQNGVKLDDFVSKKKLATIIFEPRAIEIEKEFETQWIPRLPIEKKLQALFKKYPHYM
;
A
#
# COMPACT_ATOMS: atom_id res chain seq x y z
N MET A 1 -0.37 5.99 -9.16
CA MET A 1 -1.73 5.99 -8.59
C MET A 1 -1.94 4.71 -7.81
N TYR A 2 -2.70 4.77 -6.73
CA TYR A 2 -2.96 3.65 -5.81
C TYR A 2 -4.28 3.86 -5.06
N GLU A 3 -4.82 2.80 -4.45
CA GLU A 3 -6.19 2.80 -3.95
C GLU A 3 -6.37 3.40 -2.54
N GLY A 4 -5.40 3.12 -1.65
CA GLY A 4 -5.61 3.29 -0.22
C GLY A 4 -4.62 4.20 0.51
N ALA A 5 -5.00 4.53 1.75
CA ALA A 5 -4.21 5.37 2.64
C ALA A 5 -2.93 4.68 3.15
N THR A 6 -2.89 3.35 3.20
CA THR A 6 -1.69 2.61 3.61
C THR A 6 -0.62 2.73 2.53
N GLU A 7 -0.98 2.48 1.27
CA GLU A 7 -0.11 2.64 0.11
C GLU A 7 0.38 4.07 -0.01
N ASP A 8 -0.54 5.04 0.16
CA ASP A 8 -0.21 6.47 0.15
C ASP A 8 0.93 6.79 1.11
N TYR A 9 0.77 6.37 2.37
CA TYR A 9 1.76 6.63 3.39
C TYR A 9 3.07 5.89 3.11
N VAL A 10 3.01 4.60 2.78
CA VAL A 10 4.21 3.78 2.56
C VAL A 10 5.02 4.27 1.37
N ILE A 11 4.37 4.54 0.23
CA ILE A 11 5.04 5.02 -0.98
C ILE A 11 5.67 6.40 -0.73
N LYS A 12 4.91 7.35 -0.13
CA LYS A 12 5.47 8.66 0.22
C LYS A 12 6.67 8.53 1.13
N ARG A 13 6.58 7.69 2.16
CA ARG A 13 7.66 7.50 3.13
C ARG A 13 8.89 6.85 2.50
N ILE A 14 8.73 5.92 1.54
CA ILE A 14 9.83 5.37 0.74
C ILE A 14 10.49 6.49 -0.08
N LEU A 15 9.72 7.30 -0.80
CA LEU A 15 10.28 8.40 -1.61
C LEU A 15 11.05 9.40 -0.74
N GLU A 16 10.50 9.78 0.41
CA GLU A 16 11.15 10.64 1.38
C GLU A 16 12.46 10.03 1.91
N ALA A 17 12.45 8.75 2.28
CA ALA A 17 13.63 8.03 2.74
C ALA A 17 14.74 7.96 1.67
N LEU A 18 14.35 7.90 0.39
CA LEU A 18 15.25 7.96 -0.77
C LEU A 18 15.59 9.39 -1.21
N LYS A 19 15.20 10.42 -0.43
CA LYS A 19 15.40 11.85 -0.73
C LYS A 19 14.83 12.28 -2.08
N ILE A 20 13.81 11.59 -2.59
CA ILE A 20 13.11 11.93 -3.82
C ILE A 20 12.07 13.00 -3.50
N TYR A 21 12.42 14.26 -3.78
CA TYR A 21 11.54 15.39 -3.57
C TYR A 21 10.51 15.52 -4.72
N MET A 22 9.28 15.06 -4.48
CA MET A 22 8.20 15.02 -5.49
C MET A 22 8.05 16.30 -6.33
N PRO A 23 8.03 17.52 -5.75
CA PRO A 23 7.86 18.74 -6.55
C PRO A 23 8.98 19.03 -7.57
N LYS A 24 10.16 18.41 -7.42
CA LYS A 24 11.28 18.54 -8.37
C LYS A 24 11.57 17.26 -9.14
N SER A 25 10.98 16.14 -8.75
CA SER A 25 11.22 14.85 -9.39
C SER A 25 10.32 14.63 -10.61
N GLY A 26 9.26 15.43 -10.78
CA GLY A 26 8.26 15.18 -11.82
C GLY A 26 7.36 13.98 -11.51
N LEU A 27 7.46 13.41 -10.29
CA LEU A 27 6.54 12.38 -9.81
C LEU A 27 5.35 13.04 -9.13
N THR A 28 4.15 12.63 -9.56
CA THR A 28 2.91 12.96 -8.87
C THR A 28 2.28 11.67 -8.35
N LEU A 29 2.07 11.62 -7.05
CA LEU A 29 1.32 10.52 -6.44
C LEU A 29 -0.14 10.93 -6.27
N HIS A 30 -1.03 9.98 -6.51
CA HIS A 30 -2.46 10.20 -6.36
C HIS A 30 -3.09 8.97 -5.70
N ASN A 31 -3.72 9.21 -4.55
CA ASN A 31 -4.57 8.26 -3.84
C ASN A 31 -5.98 8.34 -4.43
N ALA A 32 -6.49 7.24 -4.96
CA ALA A 32 -7.84 7.21 -5.52
C ALA A 32 -8.94 7.25 -4.46
N GLU A 33 -8.62 7.04 -3.18
CA GLU A 33 -9.60 6.97 -2.10
C GLU A 33 -10.65 5.87 -2.34
N GLY A 34 -10.18 4.73 -2.86
CA GLY A 34 -10.99 3.55 -3.19
C GLY A 34 -11.09 3.25 -4.69
N ALA A 35 -11.36 1.98 -4.99
CA ALA A 35 -11.43 1.45 -6.35
C ALA A 35 -12.54 2.07 -7.22
N ASP A 36 -13.66 2.48 -6.64
CA ASP A 36 -14.77 3.05 -7.42
C ASP A 36 -14.42 4.43 -8.01
N ASN A 37 -13.49 5.14 -7.37
CA ASN A 37 -12.98 6.40 -7.88
C ASN A 37 -11.96 6.19 -8.99
N LEU A 38 -11.21 5.06 -9.00
CA LEU A 38 -10.20 4.75 -10.04
C LEU A 38 -10.79 4.76 -11.45
N LEU A 39 -11.99 4.23 -11.64
CA LEU A 39 -12.66 4.23 -12.95
C LEU A 39 -13.34 5.57 -13.25
N ASN A 40 -14.09 6.11 -12.30
CA ASN A 40 -15.00 7.23 -12.55
C ASN A 40 -14.28 8.58 -12.63
N ASN A 41 -13.21 8.78 -11.87
CA ASN A 41 -12.55 10.09 -11.74
C ASN A 41 -11.22 10.19 -12.49
N PHE A 42 -10.66 9.07 -12.97
CA PHE A 42 -9.31 9.07 -13.55
C PHE A 42 -9.23 8.86 -15.04
N ASP A 43 -10.32 8.53 -15.74
CA ASP A 43 -10.32 8.60 -17.20
C ASP A 43 -9.88 9.99 -17.66
N SER A 44 -10.38 11.06 -17.02
CA SER A 44 -9.95 12.45 -17.31
C SER A 44 -8.49 12.72 -16.93
N PHE A 45 -8.01 12.13 -15.83
CA PHE A 45 -6.63 12.29 -15.38
C PHE A 45 -5.65 11.61 -16.32
N PHE A 46 -5.96 10.40 -16.79
CA PHE A 46 -5.13 9.68 -17.73
C PHE A 46 -5.18 10.25 -19.14
N GLU A 47 -6.33 10.76 -19.59
CA GLU A 47 -6.41 11.50 -20.85
C GLU A 47 -5.57 12.78 -20.79
N LEU A 48 -5.58 13.50 -19.66
CA LEU A 48 -4.69 14.64 -19.45
C LEU A 48 -3.22 14.21 -19.41
N ALA A 49 -2.89 13.16 -18.66
CA ALA A 49 -1.52 12.64 -18.58
C ALA A 49 -1.01 12.24 -19.97
N LYS A 50 -1.84 11.59 -20.78
CA LYS A 50 -1.55 11.21 -22.16
C LYS A 50 -1.32 12.45 -23.05
N HIS A 51 -2.14 13.49 -22.92
CA HIS A 51 -1.95 14.76 -23.63
C HIS A 51 -0.61 15.42 -23.29
N GLU A 52 -0.25 15.40 -22.00
CA GLU A 52 1.00 15.97 -21.48
C GLU A 52 2.22 15.04 -21.59
N ALA A 53 2.07 13.88 -22.26
CA ALA A 53 3.10 12.84 -22.39
C ALA A 53 3.69 12.37 -21.04
N ILE A 54 2.85 12.35 -19.99
CA ILE A 54 3.18 11.83 -18.66
C ILE A 54 2.85 10.34 -18.63
N ASP A 55 3.85 9.52 -18.31
CA ASP A 55 3.66 8.09 -18.13
C ASP A 55 2.88 7.78 -16.83
N GLY A 56 1.73 7.12 -16.97
CA GLY A 56 0.94 6.64 -15.85
C GLY A 56 1.51 5.35 -15.26
N PHE A 57 1.53 5.26 -13.92
CA PHE A 57 1.83 4.03 -13.18
C PHE A 57 0.72 3.77 -12.17
N VAL A 58 0.21 2.54 -12.14
CA VAL A 58 -0.99 2.18 -11.38
C VAL A 58 -0.71 0.95 -10.53
N ILE A 59 -1.13 1.01 -9.27
CA ILE A 59 -1.16 -0.11 -8.34
C ILE A 59 -2.63 -0.36 -7.98
N ILE A 60 -3.10 -1.59 -8.13
CA ILE A 60 -4.49 -2.02 -7.89
C ILE A 60 -4.55 -3.38 -7.19
N ASP A 61 -5.67 -3.63 -6.51
CA ASP A 61 -5.95 -4.92 -5.88
C ASP A 61 -6.43 -5.97 -6.92
N GLN A 62 -6.26 -7.26 -6.60
CA GLN A 62 -6.57 -8.37 -7.52
C GLN A 62 -8.01 -8.36 -8.04
N ASP A 63 -8.97 -8.12 -7.16
CA ASP A 63 -10.41 -8.09 -7.49
C ASP A 63 -10.76 -6.90 -8.42
N LYS A 64 -9.81 -5.98 -8.61
CA LYS A 64 -9.91 -4.80 -9.47
C LYS A 64 -9.00 -4.86 -10.68
N LYS A 65 -8.35 -5.99 -10.96
CA LYS A 65 -7.48 -6.18 -12.13
C LYS A 65 -8.08 -5.66 -13.45
N PHE A 66 -9.38 -5.84 -13.64
CA PHE A 66 -10.10 -5.39 -14.84
C PHE A 66 -9.96 -3.88 -15.12
N ILE A 67 -9.76 -3.06 -14.07
CA ILE A 67 -9.48 -1.62 -14.20
C ILE A 67 -8.16 -1.39 -14.92
N GLY A 68 -7.11 -2.11 -14.51
CA GLY A 68 -5.79 -2.03 -15.15
C GLY A 68 -5.85 -2.48 -16.61
N ASP A 69 -6.54 -3.58 -16.88
CA ASP A 69 -6.74 -4.08 -18.24
C ASP A 69 -7.47 -3.05 -19.14
N GLU A 70 -8.46 -2.34 -18.58
CA GLU A 70 -9.18 -1.28 -19.29
C GLU A 70 -8.30 -0.06 -19.59
N LEU A 71 -7.50 0.39 -18.63
CA LEU A 71 -6.56 1.51 -18.81
C LEU A 71 -5.51 1.20 -19.87
N VAL A 72 -5.01 -0.04 -19.91
CA VAL A 72 -4.08 -0.50 -20.96
C VAL A 72 -4.77 -0.52 -22.31
N ARG A 73 -5.99 -1.06 -22.39
CA ARG A 73 -6.78 -1.11 -23.64
C ARG A 73 -7.05 0.30 -24.22
N LYS A 74 -7.28 1.30 -23.37
CA LYS A 74 -7.46 2.72 -23.78
C LYS A 74 -6.14 3.40 -24.20
N GLY A 75 -4.99 2.76 -23.97
CA GLY A 75 -3.66 3.34 -24.19
C GLY A 75 -3.33 4.45 -23.20
N SER A 76 -4.00 4.44 -22.04
CA SER A 76 -3.81 5.39 -20.94
C SER A 76 -2.61 5.04 -20.08
N VAL A 77 -2.32 3.74 -19.96
CA VAL A 77 -1.22 3.17 -19.17
C VAL A 77 -0.57 2.05 -19.97
N LYS A 78 0.75 1.88 -19.88
CA LYS A 78 1.45 0.75 -20.51
C LYS A 78 1.24 -0.51 -19.67
N GLU A 79 1.18 -1.68 -20.30
CA GLU A 79 0.93 -2.95 -19.60
C GLU A 79 1.93 -3.21 -18.45
N ASP A 80 3.20 -2.88 -18.68
CA ASP A 80 4.28 -3.02 -17.71
C ASP A 80 4.32 -1.92 -16.62
N MET A 81 3.33 -1.02 -16.62
CA MET A 81 3.11 0.05 -15.64
C MET A 81 1.83 -0.17 -14.81
N VAL A 82 1.18 -1.32 -14.98
CA VAL A 82 0.10 -1.80 -14.11
C VAL A 82 0.66 -2.85 -13.16
N ILE A 83 0.55 -2.59 -11.86
CA ILE A 83 0.83 -3.55 -10.80
C ILE A 83 -0.49 -3.99 -10.19
N VAL A 84 -0.70 -5.29 -10.19
CA VAL A 84 -1.82 -5.93 -9.49
C VAL A 84 -1.23 -6.68 -8.31
N TRP A 85 -1.76 -6.45 -7.12
CA TRP A 85 -1.49 -7.29 -5.97
C TRP A 85 -2.28 -8.59 -6.09
N ASP A 86 -1.67 -9.72 -5.78
CA ASP A 86 -2.33 -11.02 -5.62
C ASP A 86 -3.24 -11.06 -4.38
N ASN A 87 -2.93 -10.27 -3.33
CA ASN A 87 -3.70 -10.12 -2.09
C ASN A 87 -3.80 -8.65 -1.65
N ASP A 88 -4.39 -8.36 -0.48
CA ASP A 88 -4.37 -6.99 0.05
C ASP A 88 -2.94 -6.50 0.35
N PHE A 89 -2.73 -5.19 0.18
CA PHE A 89 -1.41 -4.56 0.32
C PHE A 89 -0.72 -4.91 1.63
N GLU A 90 -1.46 -4.93 2.74
CA GLU A 90 -0.92 -5.25 4.06
C GLU A 90 -0.40 -6.68 4.16
N LEU A 91 -1.14 -7.68 3.62
CA LEU A 91 -0.71 -9.08 3.65
C LEU A 91 0.54 -9.28 2.83
N GLU A 92 0.59 -8.76 1.60
CA GLU A 92 1.76 -8.93 0.74
C GLU A 92 3.01 -8.27 1.29
N ASN A 93 2.86 -7.05 1.81
CA ASN A 93 4.03 -6.28 2.22
C ASN A 93 4.50 -6.64 3.61
N PHE A 94 3.60 -6.97 4.53
CA PHE A 94 3.98 -7.12 5.93
C PHE A 94 3.73 -8.53 6.48
N GLY A 95 2.82 -9.30 5.90
CA GLY A 95 2.46 -10.62 6.38
C GLY A 95 1.58 -10.58 7.64
N ILE A 96 0.88 -11.69 7.90
CA ILE A 96 -0.08 -11.82 9.00
C ILE A 96 0.61 -11.63 10.35
N GLU A 97 1.75 -12.30 10.55
CA GLU A 97 2.47 -12.34 11.82
C GLU A 97 2.85 -10.94 12.27
N LYS A 98 3.52 -10.16 11.40
CA LYS A 98 3.95 -8.79 11.71
C LYS A 98 2.76 -7.86 11.94
N MET A 99 1.71 -7.97 11.13
CA MET A 99 0.50 -7.17 11.28
C MET A 99 -0.18 -7.42 12.64
N VAL A 100 -0.37 -8.69 13.00
CA VAL A 100 -0.99 -9.08 14.27
C VAL A 100 -0.12 -8.66 15.46
N ASP A 101 1.21 -8.80 15.37
CA ASP A 101 2.12 -8.37 16.43
C ASP A 101 2.05 -6.85 16.67
N VAL A 102 2.03 -6.05 15.61
CA VAL A 102 1.89 -4.58 15.72
C VAL A 102 0.55 -4.22 16.35
N VAL A 103 -0.55 -4.82 15.89
CA VAL A 103 -1.88 -4.60 16.47
C VAL A 103 -1.92 -5.01 17.94
N ASN A 104 -1.37 -6.16 18.29
CA ASN A 104 -1.30 -6.62 19.68
C ASN A 104 -0.49 -5.70 20.57
N ASN A 105 0.60 -5.11 20.07
CA ASN A 105 1.36 -4.10 20.81
C ASN A 105 0.54 -2.84 21.07
N VAL A 106 -0.25 -2.38 20.08
CA VAL A 106 -1.20 -1.28 20.26
C VAL A 106 -2.24 -1.64 21.32
N LEU A 107 -2.88 -2.81 21.23
CA LEU A 107 -3.90 -3.25 22.18
C LEU A 107 -3.35 -3.34 23.61
N LYS A 108 -2.16 -3.94 23.80
CA LYS A 108 -1.48 -4.00 25.11
C LYS A 108 -1.22 -2.62 25.68
N SER A 109 -0.77 -1.66 24.86
CA SER A 109 -0.52 -0.28 25.30
C SER A 109 -1.78 0.46 25.78
N LYS A 110 -2.96 -0.06 25.39
CA LYS A 110 -4.28 0.44 25.79
C LYS A 110 -4.98 -0.46 26.82
N SER A 111 -4.26 -1.42 27.40
CA SER A 111 -4.81 -2.41 28.33
C SER A 111 -6.00 -3.21 27.76
N ALA A 112 -6.04 -3.39 26.44
CA ALA A 112 -7.05 -4.14 25.72
C ALA A 112 -6.62 -5.61 25.51
N LYS A 113 -7.60 -6.49 25.24
CA LYS A 113 -7.33 -7.90 24.95
C LYS A 113 -6.69 -8.05 23.58
N THR A 114 -5.62 -8.82 23.53
CA THR A 114 -4.90 -9.20 22.31
C THR A 114 -5.68 -10.23 21.50
N ILE A 115 -5.35 -10.34 20.22
CA ILE A 115 -5.90 -11.30 19.26
C ILE A 115 -4.85 -12.38 18.92
N LEU A 116 -5.32 -13.55 18.47
CA LEU A 116 -4.45 -14.68 18.12
C LEU A 116 -4.30 -14.83 16.61
N ILE A 117 -3.09 -15.09 16.13
CA ILE A 117 -2.81 -15.31 14.71
C ILE A 117 -3.65 -16.46 14.13
N SER A 118 -3.88 -17.53 14.92
CA SER A 118 -4.70 -18.67 14.50
C SER A 118 -6.15 -18.30 14.23
N GLU A 119 -6.73 -17.40 15.03
CA GLU A 119 -8.10 -16.90 14.83
C GLU A 119 -8.19 -16.06 13.55
N ILE A 120 -7.16 -15.24 13.27
CA ILE A 120 -7.07 -14.43 12.05
C ILE A 120 -6.99 -15.32 10.82
N LYS A 121 -6.07 -16.29 10.80
CA LYS A 121 -5.93 -17.26 9.69
C LYS A 121 -7.23 -18.02 9.46
N SER A 122 -7.83 -18.58 10.52
CA SER A 122 -9.11 -19.28 10.43
C SER A 122 -10.23 -18.41 9.85
N LYS A 123 -10.30 -17.12 10.23
CA LYS A 123 -11.30 -16.19 9.69
C LYS A 123 -11.09 -15.88 8.21
N MET A 124 -9.84 -15.64 7.80
CA MET A 124 -9.51 -15.39 6.40
C MET A 124 -9.89 -16.60 5.54
N ASP A 125 -9.54 -17.81 6.00
CA ASP A 125 -9.83 -19.05 5.29
C ASP A 125 -11.33 -19.37 5.20
N GLN A 126 -12.07 -19.22 6.31
CA GLN A 126 -13.49 -19.60 6.38
C GLN A 126 -14.42 -18.60 5.71
N ASN A 127 -14.12 -17.30 5.81
CA ASN A 127 -15.02 -16.24 5.36
C ASN A 127 -14.55 -15.59 4.06
N ASN A 128 -13.38 -15.98 3.54
CA ASN A 128 -12.76 -15.37 2.35
C ASN A 128 -12.66 -13.84 2.47
N ILE A 129 -12.16 -13.35 3.61
CA ILE A 129 -12.01 -11.92 3.91
C ILE A 129 -10.53 -11.51 3.96
N MET A 130 -10.27 -10.24 3.62
CA MET A 130 -8.94 -9.64 3.65
C MET A 130 -8.39 -9.50 5.08
N LEU A 131 -7.06 -9.40 5.20
CA LEU A 131 -6.34 -9.45 6.48
C LEU A 131 -6.81 -8.36 7.44
N MET A 132 -6.91 -7.12 6.97
CA MET A 132 -7.32 -5.99 7.82
C MET A 132 -8.76 -6.12 8.33
N ASN A 133 -9.66 -6.71 7.54
CA ASN A 133 -11.03 -6.98 7.95
C ASN A 133 -11.06 -8.10 9.01
N ALA A 134 -10.31 -9.18 8.80
CA ALA A 134 -10.19 -10.27 9.77
C ALA A 134 -9.66 -9.79 11.13
N ILE A 135 -8.63 -8.94 11.11
CA ILE A 135 -8.07 -8.30 12.31
C ILE A 135 -9.12 -7.43 13.01
N SER A 136 -9.79 -6.54 12.26
CA SER A 136 -10.80 -5.63 12.83
C SER A 136 -11.95 -6.37 13.48
N ASP A 137 -12.43 -7.45 12.84
CA ASP A 137 -13.49 -8.31 13.36
C ASP A 137 -13.09 -9.01 14.65
N GLU A 138 -11.87 -9.56 14.72
CA GLU A 138 -11.39 -10.24 15.93
C GLU A 138 -11.15 -9.24 17.08
N VAL A 139 -10.63 -8.05 16.78
CA VAL A 139 -10.50 -6.97 17.79
C VAL A 139 -11.86 -6.60 18.36
N ARG A 140 -12.86 -6.43 17.49
CA ARG A 140 -14.24 -6.13 17.89
C ARG A 140 -14.86 -7.25 18.72
N LYS A 141 -14.65 -8.50 18.35
CA LYS A 141 -15.12 -9.66 19.11
C LYS A 141 -14.52 -9.71 20.52
N GLN A 142 -13.22 -9.46 20.65
CA GLN A 142 -12.53 -9.55 21.94
C GLN A 142 -12.80 -8.35 22.87
N ASN A 143 -12.91 -7.15 22.30
CA ASN A 143 -12.92 -5.89 23.05
C ASN A 143 -14.25 -5.12 23.00
N GLY A 144 -15.19 -5.51 22.13
CA GLY A 144 -16.49 -4.85 21.97
C GLY A 144 -16.48 -3.53 21.18
N VAL A 145 -15.30 -3.07 20.74
CA VAL A 145 -15.09 -1.81 20.00
C VAL A 145 -14.23 -2.05 18.75
N LYS A 146 -14.25 -1.13 17.78
CA LYS A 146 -13.54 -1.31 16.50
C LYS A 146 -12.03 -1.10 16.68
N LEU A 147 -11.24 -1.62 15.74
CA LEU A 147 -9.79 -1.34 15.70
C LEU A 147 -9.50 0.17 15.61
N ASP A 148 -10.30 0.91 14.84
CA ASP A 148 -10.15 2.35 14.67
C ASP A 148 -10.31 3.15 15.98
N ASP A 149 -11.00 2.59 16.98
CA ASP A 149 -11.12 3.20 18.31
C ASP A 149 -9.80 3.12 19.10
N PHE A 150 -8.91 2.19 18.73
CA PHE A 150 -7.57 2.05 19.32
C PHE A 150 -6.49 2.74 18.49
N VAL A 151 -6.55 2.61 17.16
CA VAL A 151 -5.55 3.13 16.22
C VAL A 151 -6.15 3.29 14.83
N SER A 152 -5.95 4.46 14.21
CA SER A 152 -6.38 4.66 12.82
C SER A 152 -5.51 3.88 11.84
N LYS A 153 -6.07 3.49 10.69
CA LYS A 153 -5.35 2.81 9.60
C LYS A 153 -4.04 3.52 9.22
N LYS A 154 -4.06 4.85 9.08
CA LYS A 154 -2.85 5.66 8.80
C LYS A 154 -1.80 5.54 9.90
N LYS A 155 -2.21 5.59 11.18
CA LYS A 155 -1.26 5.47 12.30
C LYS A 155 -0.68 4.06 12.39
N LEU A 156 -1.48 3.04 12.05
CA LEU A 156 -1.01 1.65 11.97
C LEU A 156 0.06 1.50 10.86
N ALA A 157 -0.20 2.07 9.67
CA ALA A 157 0.76 2.13 8.57
C ALA A 157 2.08 2.80 8.99
N THR A 158 2.01 3.90 9.75
CA THR A 158 3.18 4.53 10.36
C THR A 158 3.94 3.58 11.27
N ILE A 159 3.27 2.96 12.24
CA ILE A 159 3.93 2.09 13.23
C ILE A 159 4.63 0.91 12.55
N ILE A 160 4.00 0.30 11.54
CA ILE A 160 4.55 -0.90 10.91
C ILE A 160 5.69 -0.62 9.93
N PHE A 161 5.64 0.52 9.24
CA PHE A 161 6.57 0.84 8.17
C PHE A 161 7.75 1.72 8.61
N GLU A 162 7.58 2.58 9.61
CA GLU A 162 8.63 3.52 10.04
C GLU A 162 9.99 2.85 10.34
N PRO A 163 10.07 1.68 11.01
CA PRO A 163 11.34 0.99 11.20
C PRO A 163 12.05 0.67 9.87
N ARG A 164 11.29 0.28 8.84
CA ARG A 164 11.85 0.00 7.50
C ARG A 164 12.24 1.30 6.80
N ALA A 165 11.49 2.38 6.95
CA ALA A 165 11.85 3.68 6.39
C ALA A 165 13.22 4.18 6.90
N ILE A 166 13.48 4.03 8.20
CA ILE A 166 14.78 4.37 8.82
C ILE A 166 15.92 3.51 8.24
N GLU A 167 15.66 2.24 7.95
CA GLU A 167 16.65 1.40 7.26
C GLU A 167 16.90 1.87 5.83
N ILE A 168 15.85 2.24 5.08
CA ILE A 168 15.98 2.77 3.72
C ILE A 168 16.80 4.06 3.70
N GLU A 169 16.60 4.96 4.67
CA GLU A 169 17.40 6.20 4.80
C GLU A 169 18.90 5.91 4.97
N LYS A 170 19.25 4.87 5.74
CA LYS A 170 20.64 4.44 5.90
C LYS A 170 21.18 3.76 4.66
N GLU A 171 20.35 2.94 4.01
CA GLU A 171 20.71 2.27 2.76
C GLU A 171 20.89 3.26 1.61
N PHE A 172 20.19 4.41 1.61
CA PHE A 172 20.35 5.46 0.59
C PHE A 172 21.79 5.98 0.47
N GLU A 173 22.54 6.04 1.57
CA GLU A 173 23.94 6.49 1.56
C GLU A 173 24.91 5.49 0.91
N THR A 174 24.46 4.25 0.69
CA THR A 174 25.28 3.15 0.17
C THR A 174 24.64 2.54 -1.06
N GLN A 175 23.61 1.73 -0.85
CA GLN A 175 22.78 1.13 -1.87
C GLN A 175 21.44 0.70 -1.25
N TRP A 176 20.33 1.21 -1.78
CA TRP A 176 18.99 0.77 -1.40
C TRP A 176 18.75 -0.70 -1.77
N ILE A 177 18.36 -1.51 -0.78
CA ILE A 177 18.07 -2.94 -0.94
C ILE A 177 16.55 -3.15 -0.77
N PRO A 178 15.77 -3.32 -1.85
CA PRO A 178 14.32 -3.42 -1.73
C PRO A 178 13.91 -4.75 -1.09
N ARG A 179 13.34 -4.69 0.12
CA ARG A 179 12.94 -5.89 0.88
C ARG A 179 11.47 -6.23 0.69
N LEU A 180 10.60 -5.22 0.79
CA LEU A 180 9.16 -5.40 0.61
C LEU A 180 8.79 -5.52 -0.89
N PRO A 181 7.70 -6.22 -1.23
CA PRO A 181 7.16 -6.24 -2.59
C PRO A 181 7.00 -4.84 -3.21
N ILE A 182 6.41 -3.88 -2.50
CA ILE A 182 6.27 -2.50 -3.01
C ILE A 182 7.63 -1.85 -3.33
N GLU A 183 8.65 -2.07 -2.50
CA GLU A 183 9.99 -1.57 -2.75
C GLU A 183 10.56 -2.15 -4.05
N LYS A 184 10.35 -3.44 -4.29
CA LYS A 184 10.82 -4.11 -5.52
C LYS A 184 10.12 -3.57 -6.76
N LYS A 185 8.81 -3.29 -6.67
CA LYS A 185 8.03 -2.68 -7.76
C LYS A 185 8.52 -1.25 -8.05
N LEU A 186 8.75 -0.44 -7.01
CA LEU A 186 9.29 0.92 -7.16
C LEU A 186 10.71 0.92 -7.72
N GLN A 187 11.58 0.00 -7.27
CA GLN A 187 12.92 -0.11 -7.83
C GLN A 187 12.87 -0.50 -9.32
N ALA A 188 11.99 -1.42 -9.71
CA ALA A 188 11.80 -1.77 -11.12
C ALA A 188 11.33 -0.57 -11.94
N LEU A 189 10.44 0.26 -11.39
CA LEU A 189 10.00 1.51 -12.00
C LEU A 189 11.17 2.50 -12.17
N PHE A 190 11.96 2.76 -11.13
CA PHE A 190 13.10 3.70 -11.21
C PHE A 190 14.20 3.23 -12.15
N LYS A 191 14.38 1.92 -12.34
CA LYS A 191 15.28 1.38 -13.37
C LYS A 191 14.85 1.74 -14.80
N LYS A 192 13.55 1.94 -15.05
CA LYS A 192 13.03 2.41 -16.34
C LYS A 192 13.22 3.93 -16.52
N TYR A 193 13.24 4.66 -15.41
CA TYR A 193 13.38 6.12 -15.36
C TYR A 193 14.62 6.51 -14.53
N PRO A 194 15.83 6.40 -15.10
CA PRO A 194 17.10 6.47 -14.35
C PRO A 194 17.37 7.84 -13.70
N HIS A 195 16.55 8.86 -13.95
CA HIS A 195 16.62 10.15 -13.26
C HIS A 195 16.33 10.07 -11.75
N TYR A 196 15.86 8.91 -11.27
CA TYR A 196 15.50 8.64 -9.88
C TYR A 196 16.49 7.75 -9.11
N MET A 197 17.61 7.35 -9.72
CA MET A 197 18.72 6.60 -9.09
C MET A 197 20.01 7.41 -9.14
#